data_AF-A0A841DI09-F1
#
_entry.id   AF-A0A841DI09-F1
#
_cell.length_a   1.000
_cell.length_b   1.000
_cell.length_c   1.000
_cell.angle_alpha   90.00
_cell.angle_beta   90.00
_cell.angle_gamma   90.00
#
_symmetry.space_group_name_H-M   'P 1'
#
loop_
_entity.id
_entity.type
_entity.pdbx_description
1 polymer ?
#
loop_
_entity_poly.entity_id
_entity_poly.type
_entity_poly.pdbx_seq_one_letter_code
_entity_poly.pdbx_strand_id
1 'polypeptide(L)'
;MRAEDGSACGGPAGQAAVAARARTKDDLVLLAGDHVWDEVEPPDLAAADRRTAATRMAGGLHAMLGRHPWLVQAFGSYLFYGPGKARHDEHSLAVFEAAGFRGAAADRAADRAADR
;
A
#
# COMPACT_ATOMS: atom_id res chain seq x y z
N MET A 1 10.99 24.93 10.39
CA MET A 1 12.19 24.56 9.61
C MET A 1 12.99 23.61 10.48
N ARG A 2 12.76 22.30 10.41
CA ARG A 2 13.30 21.42 9.37
C ARG A 2 12.36 20.21 9.20
N ALA A 3 11.90 19.99 7.99
CA ALA A 3 11.12 18.83 7.58
C ALA A 3 12.07 17.96 6.75
N GLU A 4 12.65 16.92 7.33
CA GLU A 4 13.59 16.01 6.67
C GLU A 4 13.46 14.63 7.33
N ASP A 5 12.32 13.93 7.17
CA ASP A 5 12.17 12.53 7.62
C ASP A 5 11.40 11.65 6.61
N GLY A 6 11.37 12.07 5.33
CA GLY A 6 10.68 11.34 4.26
C GLY A 6 11.57 10.51 3.33
N SER A 7 12.89 10.45 3.55
CA SER A 7 13.85 9.90 2.56
C SER A 7 14.84 8.86 3.11
N ALA A 8 14.53 8.19 4.22
CA ALA A 8 15.41 7.18 4.79
C ALA A 8 15.26 5.79 4.13
N CYS A 9 14.09 5.44 3.60
CA CYS A 9 13.83 4.07 3.09
C CYS A 9 14.25 3.82 1.64
N GLY A 10 14.36 4.85 0.79
CA GLY A 10 14.72 4.68 -0.63
C GLY A 10 16.23 4.58 -0.92
N GLY A 11 17.06 4.96 0.05
CA GLY A 11 18.51 5.00 -0.10
C GLY A 11 19.16 3.62 -0.06
N PRO A 12 20.46 3.52 -0.42
CA PRO A 12 21.22 2.26 -0.39
C PRO A 12 21.24 1.59 0.99
N ALA A 13 21.07 2.35 2.08
CA ALA A 13 20.92 1.81 3.44
C ALA A 13 19.58 1.09 3.65
N GLY A 14 18.48 1.60 3.11
CA GLY A 14 17.18 0.93 3.13
C GLY A 14 17.21 -0.36 2.32
N GLN A 15 17.80 -0.32 1.13
CA GLN A 15 17.99 -1.50 0.27
C GLN A 15 18.86 -2.59 0.94
N ALA A 16 19.92 -2.20 1.65
CA ALA A 16 20.76 -3.15 2.40
C ALA A 16 20.03 -3.78 3.59
N ALA A 17 19.18 -3.02 4.28
CA ALA A 17 18.38 -3.52 5.39
C ALA A 17 17.34 -4.57 4.94
N VAL A 18 16.76 -4.38 3.75
CA VAL A 18 15.88 -5.36 3.09
C VAL A 18 16.64 -6.63 2.76
N ALA A 19 17.80 -6.50 2.11
CA ALA A 19 18.60 -7.65 1.69
C ALA A 19 19.10 -8.49 2.87
N ALA A 20 19.47 -7.85 3.98
CA ALA A 20 19.97 -8.54 5.17
C ALA A 20 18.90 -9.36 5.92
N ARG A 21 17.61 -9.05 5.75
CA ARG A 21 16.50 -9.77 6.41
C ARG A 21 15.98 -10.95 5.60
N ALA A 22 16.26 -11.02 4.30
CA ALA A 22 15.74 -12.07 3.46
C ALA A 22 16.55 -13.36 3.57
N ARG A 23 15.85 -14.50 3.67
CA ARG A 23 16.48 -15.84 3.71
C ARG A 23 16.39 -16.53 2.35
N THR A 24 15.45 -16.09 1.52
CA THR A 24 15.19 -16.61 0.17
C THR A 24 14.92 -15.47 -0.81
N LYS A 25 14.94 -15.77 -2.11
CA LYS A 25 14.54 -14.82 -3.17
C LYS A 25 13.10 -14.34 -2.97
N ASP A 26 12.21 -15.22 -2.51
CA ASP A 26 10.81 -14.89 -2.30
C ASP A 26 10.65 -13.92 -1.11
N ASP A 27 11.46 -14.08 -0.06
CA ASP A 27 11.50 -13.11 1.04
C ASP A 27 11.99 -11.74 0.58
N LEU A 28 12.96 -11.69 -0.34
CA LEU A 28 13.41 -10.42 -0.94
C LEU A 28 12.27 -9.73 -1.69
N VAL A 29 11.49 -10.48 -2.46
CA VAL A 29 10.34 -9.94 -3.21
C VAL A 29 9.28 -9.40 -2.26
N LEU A 30 8.96 -10.14 -1.19
CA LEU A 30 7.99 -9.72 -0.18
C LEU A 30 8.43 -8.45 0.56
N LEU A 31 9.68 -8.40 1.03
CA LEU A 31 10.21 -7.23 1.73
C LEU A 31 10.35 -6.01 0.82
N ALA A 32 10.84 -6.20 -0.41
CA ALA A 32 10.92 -5.12 -1.39
C ALA A 32 9.53 -4.59 -1.74
N GLY A 33 8.54 -5.47 -1.90
CA GLY A 33 7.17 -5.05 -2.19
C GLY A 33 6.54 -4.29 -1.04
N ASP A 34 6.75 -4.72 0.21
CA ASP A 34 6.25 -3.98 1.38
C ASP A 34 6.84 -2.57 1.48
N HIS A 35 8.13 -2.41 1.17
CA HIS A 35 8.74 -1.08 1.08
C HIS A 35 8.17 -0.22 -0.03
N VAL A 36 7.79 -0.80 -1.17
CA VAL A 36 7.14 -0.05 -2.25
C VAL A 36 5.76 0.44 -1.81
N TRP A 37 5.03 -0.34 -1.02
CA TRP A 37 3.77 0.09 -0.42
C TRP A 37 3.90 1.32 0.49
N ASP A 38 5.11 1.58 1.03
CA ASP A 38 5.35 2.80 1.79
C ASP A 38 5.21 4.08 0.96
N GLU A 39 5.37 4.02 -0.36
CA GLU A 39 5.23 5.19 -1.25
C GLU A 39 3.79 5.72 -1.36
N VAL A 40 2.78 4.92 -1.01
CA VAL A 40 1.39 5.33 -1.05
C VAL A 40 1.05 6.05 0.25
N GLU A 41 1.02 7.38 0.16
CA GLU A 41 0.61 8.24 1.26
C GLU A 41 -0.91 8.15 1.47
N PRO A 42 -1.39 7.75 2.67
CA PRO A 42 -2.81 7.68 2.95
C PRO A 42 -3.44 9.09 2.94
N PRO A 43 -4.56 9.33 2.23
CA PRO A 43 -5.22 10.63 2.26
C PRO A 43 -5.82 10.91 3.63
N ASP A 44 -5.75 12.15 4.10
CA ASP A 44 -6.45 12.57 5.31
C ASP A 44 -7.98 12.40 5.14
N LEU A 45 -8.54 11.46 5.89
CA LEU A 45 -9.96 11.11 5.87
C LEU A 45 -10.85 12.12 6.60
N ALA A 46 -10.27 12.97 7.46
CA ALA A 46 -11.01 14.05 8.11
C ALA A 46 -11.20 15.26 7.18
N ALA A 47 -10.30 15.44 6.21
CA ALA A 47 -10.28 16.59 5.31
C ALA A 47 -10.93 16.35 3.94
N ALA A 48 -11.16 15.10 3.54
CA ALA A 48 -11.67 14.74 2.21
C ALA A 48 -12.99 13.97 2.28
N ASP A 49 -13.92 14.25 1.36
CA ASP A 49 -15.08 13.38 1.17
C ASP A 49 -14.64 11.99 0.68
N ARG A 50 -15.48 10.97 0.94
CA ARG A 50 -15.19 9.57 0.61
C ARG A 50 -14.80 9.32 -0.86
N ARG A 51 -15.39 10.05 -1.82
CA ARG A 51 -15.06 9.85 -3.24
C ARG A 51 -13.67 10.42 -3.51
N THR A 52 -13.40 11.61 -2.99
CA THR A 52 -12.07 12.24 -3.10
C THR A 52 -10.98 11.39 -2.44
N ALA A 53 -11.24 10.84 -1.25
CA ALA A 53 -10.31 9.94 -0.56
C ALA A 53 -10.06 8.65 -1.37
N ALA A 54 -11.11 8.00 -1.88
CA ALA A 54 -10.99 6.82 -2.73
C ALA A 54 -10.20 7.11 -4.02
N THR A 55 -10.47 8.23 -4.69
CA THR A 55 -9.75 8.62 -5.91
C THR A 55 -8.28 8.92 -5.64
N ARG A 56 -7.95 9.55 -4.50
CA ARG A 56 -6.55 9.79 -4.11
C ARG A 56 -5.81 8.48 -3.83
N MET A 57 -6.43 7.55 -3.12
CA MET A 57 -5.89 6.21 -2.89
C MET A 57 -5.62 5.48 -4.21
N ALA A 58 -6.62 5.43 -5.10
CA ALA A 58 -6.50 4.78 -6.40
C ALA A 58 -5.42 5.44 -7.27
N GLY A 59 -5.31 6.77 -7.24
CA GLY A 59 -4.27 7.52 -7.95
C GLY A 59 -2.86 7.23 -7.43
N GLY A 60 -2.68 7.20 -6.11
CA GLY A 60 -1.41 6.86 -5.46
C GLY A 60 -0.97 5.43 -5.78
N LEU A 61 -1.89 4.48 -5.67
CA LEU A 61 -1.68 3.07 -6.04
C LEU A 61 -1.30 2.95 -7.53
N HIS A 62 -2.06 3.57 -8.43
CA HIS A 62 -1.78 3.52 -9.86
C HIS A 62 -0.40 4.11 -10.20
N ALA A 63 -0.04 5.24 -9.59
CA ALA A 63 1.28 5.85 -9.77
C ALA A 63 2.41 4.95 -9.25
N MET A 64 2.24 4.32 -8.09
CA MET A 64 3.18 3.36 -7.52
C MET A 64 3.38 2.15 -8.45
N LEU A 65 2.29 1.53 -8.91
CA LEU A 65 2.35 0.39 -9.83
C LEU A 65 2.96 0.75 -11.18
N GLY A 66 2.76 1.98 -11.66
CA GLY A 66 3.42 2.50 -12.85
C GLY A 66 4.94 2.65 -12.70
N ARG A 67 5.43 3.04 -11.50
CA ARG A 67 6.86 3.09 -11.18
C ARG A 67 7.47 1.69 -10.96
N HIS A 68 6.65 0.75 -10.48
CA HIS A 68 7.08 -0.60 -10.13
C HIS A 68 6.30 -1.68 -10.89
N PRO A 69 6.43 -1.81 -12.23
CA PRO A 69 5.67 -2.78 -13.01
C PRO A 69 5.91 -4.24 -12.59
N TRP A 70 7.08 -4.53 -12.03
CA TRP A 70 7.43 -5.84 -11.50
C TRP A 70 6.51 -6.27 -10.35
N LEU A 71 6.00 -5.31 -9.57
CA LEU A 71 5.14 -5.57 -8.43
C LEU A 71 3.78 -6.11 -8.88
N VAL A 72 3.27 -5.68 -10.03
CA VAL A 72 2.03 -6.20 -10.62
C VAL A 72 2.13 -7.70 -10.88
N GLN A 73 3.26 -8.15 -11.42
CA GLN A 73 3.50 -9.57 -11.71
C GLN A 73 3.72 -10.37 -10.42
N ALA A 74 4.44 -9.80 -9.45
CA ALA A 74 4.64 -10.41 -8.14
C ALA A 74 3.32 -10.56 -7.38
N PHE A 75 2.39 -9.60 -7.51
CA PHE A 75 1.09 -9.61 -6.82
C PHE A 75 0.24 -10.84 -7.14
N GLY A 76 0.32 -11.36 -8.36
CA GLY A 76 -0.38 -12.58 -8.74
C GLY A 76 0.26 -13.87 -8.24
N SER A 77 1.54 -13.82 -7.82
CA SER A 77 2.31 -15.00 -7.42
C SER A 77 2.54 -15.08 -5.91
N TYR A 78 2.46 -13.95 -5.21
CA TYR A 78 2.77 -13.82 -3.80
C TYR A 78 1.64 -13.12 -3.06
N LEU A 79 1.26 -13.68 -1.91
CA LEU A 79 0.45 -12.95 -0.96
C LEU A 79 1.33 -11.94 -0.25
N PHE A 80 1.14 -10.65 -0.54
CA PHE A 80 1.85 -9.59 0.17
C PHE A 80 1.22 -9.38 1.55
N TYR A 81 2.01 -9.65 2.59
CA TYR A 81 1.68 -9.36 3.97
C TYR A 81 2.88 -8.62 4.58
N GLY A 82 2.63 -7.43 5.11
CA GLY A 82 3.66 -6.56 5.66
C GLY A 82 3.08 -5.23 6.14
N PRO A 83 3.80 -4.48 6.99
CA PRO A 83 3.34 -3.21 7.54
C PRO A 83 2.89 -2.17 6.51
N GLY A 84 3.63 -2.01 5.40
CA GLY A 84 3.28 -1.07 4.34
C GLY A 84 1.98 -1.46 3.65
N LYS A 85 1.82 -2.75 3.34
CA LYS A 85 0.59 -3.29 2.76
C LYS A 85 -0.60 -3.21 3.72
N ALA A 86 -0.38 -3.56 5.00
CA ALA A 86 -1.42 -3.51 6.03
C ALA A 86 -1.95 -2.09 6.23
N ARG A 87 -1.07 -1.07 6.25
CA ARG A 87 -1.47 0.34 6.30
C ARG A 87 -2.37 0.73 5.14
N HIS A 88 -2.04 0.30 3.93
CA HIS A 88 -2.86 0.57 2.75
C HIS A 88 -4.25 -0.09 2.84
N ASP A 89 -4.31 -1.32 3.33
CA ASP A 89 -5.57 -2.07 3.49
C ASP A 89 -6.46 -1.47 4.57
N GLU A 90 -5.90 -1.15 5.74
CA GLU A 90 -6.60 -0.48 6.84
C GLU A 90 -7.19 0.85 6.38
N HIS A 91 -6.44 1.63 5.61
CA HIS A 91 -6.92 2.91 5.11
C HIS A 91 -8.00 2.77 4.05
N SER A 92 -7.88 1.76 3.18
CA SER A 92 -8.93 1.43 2.20
C SER A 92 -10.22 1.00 2.89
N LEU A 93 -10.11 0.20 3.95
CA LEU A 93 -11.25 -0.17 4.80
C LEU A 93 -11.89 1.06 5.45
N ALA A 94 -11.09 1.97 6.01
CA ALA A 94 -11.59 3.20 6.63
C ALA A 94 -12.35 4.10 5.63
N VAL A 95 -11.96 4.13 4.35
CA VAL A 95 -12.71 4.82 3.29
C VAL A 95 -14.08 4.17 3.06
N PHE A 96 -14.16 2.83 3.04
CA PHE A 96 -15.43 2.12 2.92
C PHE A 96 -16.33 2.32 4.15
N GLU A 97 -15.75 2.34 5.34
CA GLU A 97 -16.48 2.61 6.58
C GLU A 97 -17.03 4.04 6.62
N ALA A 98 -16.24 5.03 6.20
CA ALA A 98 -16.69 6.42 6.06
C ALA A 98 -17.81 6.56 5.01
N ALA A 99 -17.89 5.64 4.04
CA ALA A 99 -18.98 5.56 3.08
C ALA A 99 -20.26 4.90 3.64
N GLY A 100 -20.25 4.45 4.89
CA GLY A 100 -21.39 3.83 5.57
C GLY A 100 -21.45 2.30 5.44
N PHE A 101 -20.46 1.66 4.80
CA PHE A 101 -20.36 0.20 4.79
C PHE A 101 -19.74 -0.25 6.12
N ARG A 102 -20.45 -1.05 6.92
CA ARG A 102 -19.94 -1.54 8.21
C ARG A 102 -19.80 -3.05 8.21
N GLY A 103 -18.76 -3.54 8.88
CA GLY A 103 -18.50 -4.98 9.07
C GLY A 103 -18.48 -5.74 7.75
N ALA A 104 -19.17 -6.88 7.68
CA ALA A 104 -19.18 -7.74 6.50
C ALA A 104 -19.66 -7.05 5.19
N ALA A 105 -20.32 -5.89 5.26
CA ALA A 105 -20.65 -5.11 4.06
C ALA A 105 -19.44 -4.36 3.48
N ALA A 106 -18.51 -3.93 4.33
CA ALA A 106 -17.24 -3.35 3.91
C ALA A 106 -16.33 -4.42 3.32
N ASP A 107 -16.20 -5.57 3.99
CA ASP A 107 -15.42 -6.72 3.50
C ASP A 107 -15.90 -7.16 2.10
N ARG A 108 -17.22 -7.38 1.94
CA ARG A 108 -17.80 -7.74 0.64
C ARG A 108 -17.65 -6.66 -0.44
N ALA A 109 -17.58 -5.39 -0.06
CA ALA A 109 -17.37 -4.31 -1.00
C ALA A 109 -15.91 -4.28 -1.47
N ALA A 110 -14.96 -4.54 -0.57
CA ALA A 110 -13.54 -4.68 -0.88
C ALA A 110 -13.29 -5.89 -1.80
N ASP A 111 -13.85 -7.06 -1.50
CA ASP A 111 -13.71 -8.25 -2.34
C ASP A 111 -14.20 -8.00 -3.78
N ARG A 112 -15.39 -7.39 -3.93
CA ARG A 112 -15.96 -7.08 -5.26
C ARG A 112 -15.23 -5.98 -6.01
N ALA A 113 -14.49 -5.13 -5.31
CA ALA A 113 -13.63 -4.14 -5.94
C ALA A 113 -12.36 -4.79 -6.52
N ALA A 114 -11.95 -5.96 -6.00
CA ALA A 114 -10.81 -6.72 -6.51
C ALA A 114 -11.16 -7.60 -7.74
N ASP A 115 -12.43 -7.97 -7.91
CA ASP A 115 -12.93 -8.85 -8.99
C ASP A 115 -13.27 -8.15 -10.33
N ARG A 116 -13.19 -6.82 -10.41
CA ARG A 116 -13.52 -6.04 -11.63
C ARG A 116 -12.28 -5.50 -12.33
#